data_AF-A0A973DD98-F1
#
_entry.id   AF-A0A973DD98-F1
#
_cell.length_a   1.000
_cell.length_b   1.000
_cell.length_c   1.000
_cell.angle_alpha   90.00
_cell.angle_beta   90.00
_cell.angle_gamma   90.00
#
_symmetry.space_group_name_H-M   'P 1'
#
loop_
_entity.id
_entity.type
_entity.pdbx_description
1 polymer ?
#
loop_
_entity_poly.entity_id
_entity_poly.type
_entity_poly.pdbx_seq_one_letter_code
_entity_poly.pdbx_strand_id
1 'polypeptide(L)'
;MANGQFHVADVVGNVRQGQQFAVNLDQQQALRERQAQLAPLQLQSAQLGVQQQQQQVSQAEQRSALERNIQTALELKSVPDNQKSAVMTRKISEGEAAGRDMSQSKQALELINAGRFEELAQGGDQLIEIGERFNILKPKGGSQSAEGKSFENLIANFSAADKTKARRVKAGLDPRMVGSAIQTITEQGIETDIANVEKVITEAKEIGKLTAQHKLKPVVDAAVIAAVGQAKAEVAKLGEERSSVKTLAIYNNSMSNLTKALDNTITGPFIGLTPALTDNAQIADGAIAMMLPLMKDVFRGAGEGTFTEGDQKILTDMIPTRSDSAEARKSKIMFIDELIRARLTTAPVAEAQPSGLSEAEQAELQQLRAEFGGQ
;
A
#
# COMPACT_ATOMS: atom_id res chain seq x y z
N MET A 1 18.14 72.55 3.32
CA MET A 1 18.23 71.64 2.16
C MET A 1 18.73 70.31 2.68
N ALA A 2 17.84 69.31 2.80
CA ALA A 2 18.14 68.01 3.35
C ALA A 2 18.19 66.98 2.21
N ASN A 3 19.34 66.35 2.01
CA ASN A 3 19.55 65.29 1.03
C ASN A 3 19.35 63.93 1.70
N GLY A 4 18.24 63.27 1.39
CA GLY A 4 17.97 61.89 1.79
C GLY A 4 18.57 60.91 0.78
N GLN A 5 19.61 60.18 1.18
CA GLN A 5 20.09 59.00 0.46
C GLN A 5 19.33 57.77 0.96
N PHE A 6 18.49 57.20 0.09
CA PHE A 6 17.80 55.93 0.33
C PHE A 6 18.74 54.74 0.09
N HIS A 7 18.90 53.87 1.08
CA HIS A 7 19.61 52.60 0.97
C HIS A 7 18.75 51.56 0.23
N VAL A 8 19.24 51.09 -0.92
CA VAL A 8 18.55 50.14 -1.83
C VAL A 8 19.00 48.68 -1.62
N ALA A 9 19.79 48.39 -0.58
CA ALA A 9 20.57 47.15 -0.48
C ALA A 9 19.91 45.97 0.28
N ASP A 10 18.59 45.95 0.48
CA ASP A 10 17.92 44.86 1.23
C ASP A 10 16.57 44.42 0.62
N VAL A 11 16.48 44.43 -0.70
CA VAL A 11 15.25 44.05 -1.42
C VAL A 11 15.30 42.59 -1.88
N VAL A 12 16.47 42.07 -2.24
CA VAL A 12 16.59 40.75 -2.90
C VAL A 12 16.47 39.57 -1.91
N GLY A 13 16.98 39.72 -0.68
CA GLY A 13 16.86 38.69 0.37
C GLY A 13 15.42 38.52 0.87
N ASN A 14 14.73 39.64 1.09
CA ASN A 14 13.31 39.66 1.48
C ASN A 14 12.40 39.07 0.39
N VAL A 15 12.75 39.21 -0.89
CA VAL A 15 12.01 38.60 -2.00
C VAL A 15 12.12 37.07 -2.01
N ARG A 16 13.31 36.49 -1.72
CA ARG A 16 13.47 35.01 -1.69
C ARG A 16 12.78 34.35 -0.49
N GLN A 17 12.83 34.96 0.70
CA GLN A 17 12.05 34.47 1.85
C GLN A 17 10.54 34.56 1.59
N GLY A 18 10.08 35.64 0.97
CA GLY A 18 8.69 35.77 0.52
C GLY A 18 8.26 34.66 -0.46
N GLN A 19 9.14 34.29 -1.40
CA GLN A 19 8.86 33.23 -2.38
C GLN A 19 8.74 31.83 -1.72
N GLN A 20 9.58 31.49 -0.75
CA GLN A 20 9.48 30.20 -0.05
C GLN A 20 8.24 30.11 0.86
N PHE A 21 7.85 31.21 1.50
CA PHE A 21 6.61 31.28 2.25
C PHE A 21 5.37 31.16 1.35
N ALA A 22 5.40 31.78 0.16
CA ALA A 22 4.33 31.65 -0.82
C ALA A 22 4.14 30.20 -1.29
N VAL A 23 5.23 29.50 -1.63
CA VAL A 23 5.17 28.08 -2.06
C VAL A 23 4.61 27.16 -0.96
N ASN A 24 5.01 27.36 0.30
CA ASN A 24 4.47 26.58 1.42
C ASN A 24 3.00 26.88 1.70
N LEU A 25 2.58 28.14 1.51
CA LEU A 25 1.19 28.54 1.68
C LEU A 25 0.31 27.93 0.59
N ASP A 26 0.76 27.96 -0.66
CA ASP A 26 0.08 27.34 -1.81
C ASP A 26 -0.05 25.83 -1.62
N GLN A 27 0.99 25.16 -1.12
CA GLN A 27 0.94 23.73 -0.83
C GLN A 27 -0.06 23.39 0.29
N GLN A 28 -0.11 24.20 1.36
CA GLN A 28 -1.13 24.04 2.40
C GLN A 28 -2.55 24.29 1.88
N GLN A 29 -2.73 25.29 1.02
CA GLN A 29 -4.02 25.58 0.39
C GLN A 29 -4.47 24.40 -0.48
N ALA A 30 -3.58 23.87 -1.33
CA ALA A 30 -3.87 22.71 -2.16
C ALA A 30 -4.26 21.46 -1.34
N LEU A 31 -3.62 21.23 -0.18
CA LEU A 31 -3.99 20.13 0.71
C LEU A 31 -5.37 20.35 1.36
N ARG A 32 -5.69 21.58 1.78
CA ARG A 32 -7.01 21.91 2.31
C ARG A 32 -8.10 21.78 1.25
N GLU A 33 -7.85 22.22 0.03
CA GLU A 33 -8.77 22.04 -1.09
C GLU A 33 -8.99 20.57 -1.40
N ARG A 34 -7.93 19.75 -1.41
CA ARG A 34 -8.04 18.31 -1.62
C ARG A 34 -8.82 17.62 -0.49
N GLN A 35 -8.60 18.01 0.77
CA GLN A 35 -9.41 17.52 1.89
C GLN A 35 -10.87 17.96 1.79
N ALA A 36 -11.14 19.20 1.40
CA ALA A 36 -12.49 19.71 1.17
C ALA A 36 -13.20 18.98 0.02
N GLN A 37 -12.47 18.57 -1.02
CA GLN A 37 -12.99 17.76 -2.13
C GLN A 37 -13.28 16.31 -1.73
N LEU A 38 -12.53 15.74 -0.77
CA LEU A 38 -12.72 14.36 -0.30
C LEU A 38 -13.83 14.20 0.75
N ALA A 39 -14.10 15.25 1.53
CA ALA A 39 -15.18 15.24 2.53
C ALA A 39 -16.57 14.83 1.98
N PRO A 40 -17.07 15.36 0.84
CA PRO A 40 -18.37 14.94 0.31
C PRO A 40 -18.36 13.49 -0.20
N LEU A 41 -17.23 13.01 -0.73
CA LEU A 41 -17.07 11.61 -1.16
C LEU A 41 -17.14 10.62 0.01
N GLN A 42 -16.52 10.98 1.15
CA GLN A 42 -16.62 10.19 2.38
C GLN A 42 -18.03 10.20 2.96
N LEU A 43 -18.72 11.34 2.90
CA LEU A 43 -20.12 11.42 3.35
C LEU A 43 -21.04 10.59 2.44
N GLN A 44 -20.83 10.64 1.13
CA GLN A 44 -21.60 9.87 0.15
C GLN A 44 -21.41 8.36 0.32
N SER A 45 -20.18 7.89 0.56
CA SER A 45 -19.91 6.47 0.79
C SER A 45 -20.51 5.98 2.11
N ALA A 46 -20.45 6.79 3.17
CA ALA A 46 -21.11 6.49 4.44
C ALA A 46 -22.64 6.40 4.28
N GLN A 47 -23.25 7.33 3.54
CA GLN A 47 -24.69 7.31 3.25
C GLN A 47 -25.09 6.06 2.44
N LEU A 48 -24.31 5.69 1.44
CA LEU A 48 -24.56 4.47 0.65
C LEU A 48 -24.45 3.21 1.51
N GLY A 49 -23.49 3.17 2.44
CA GLY A 49 -23.32 2.07 3.39
C GLY A 49 -24.55 1.89 4.29
N VAL A 50 -25.07 2.99 4.85
CA VAL A 50 -26.30 2.96 5.67
C VAL A 50 -27.50 2.52 4.86
N GLN A 51 -27.63 2.97 3.61
CA GLN A 51 -28.74 2.57 2.73
C GLN A 51 -28.70 1.08 2.39
N GLN A 52 -27.52 0.52 2.07
CA GLN A 52 -27.36 -0.92 1.83
C GLN A 52 -27.67 -1.74 3.07
N GLN A 53 -27.22 -1.29 4.24
CA GLN A 53 -27.51 -1.96 5.50
C GLN A 53 -29.01 -1.98 5.80
N GLN A 54 -29.72 -0.86 5.60
CA GLN A 54 -31.18 -0.80 5.75
C GLN A 54 -31.91 -1.76 4.80
N GLN A 55 -31.45 -1.86 3.54
CA GLN A 55 -32.01 -2.82 2.59
C GLN A 55 -31.80 -4.26 3.05
N GLN A 56 -30.61 -4.63 3.54
CA GLN A 56 -30.33 -5.97 4.04
C GLN A 56 -31.20 -6.32 5.26
N VAL A 57 -31.36 -5.39 6.21
CA VAL A 57 -32.24 -5.59 7.37
C VAL A 57 -33.68 -5.81 6.92
N SER A 58 -34.19 -4.99 5.99
CA SER A 58 -35.56 -5.15 5.48
C SER A 58 -35.78 -6.49 4.77
N GLN A 59 -34.79 -6.98 4.01
CA GLN A 59 -34.88 -8.27 3.32
C GLN A 59 -34.82 -9.44 4.31
N ALA A 60 -33.98 -9.34 5.34
CA ALA A 60 -33.89 -10.34 6.41
C ALA A 60 -35.20 -10.41 7.21
N GLU A 61 -35.82 -9.27 7.52
CA GLU A 61 -37.12 -9.21 8.17
C GLU A 61 -38.24 -9.82 7.32
N GLN A 62 -38.29 -9.48 6.02
CA GLN A 62 -39.25 -10.07 5.07
C GLN A 62 -39.08 -11.58 4.95
N ARG A 63 -37.84 -12.06 4.84
CA ARG A 63 -37.53 -13.49 4.79
C ARG A 63 -37.96 -14.19 6.08
N SER A 64 -37.64 -13.60 7.23
CA SER A 64 -38.01 -14.17 8.53
C SER A 64 -39.53 -14.20 8.72
N ALA A 65 -40.25 -13.19 8.22
CA ALA A 65 -41.72 -13.18 8.22
C ALA A 65 -42.29 -14.28 7.33
N LEU A 66 -41.74 -14.45 6.12
CA LEU A 66 -42.11 -15.52 5.20
C LEU A 66 -41.88 -16.90 5.81
N GLU A 67 -40.71 -17.14 6.41
CA GLU A 67 -40.37 -18.41 7.09
C GLU A 67 -41.37 -18.75 8.20
N ARG A 68 -41.76 -17.77 9.02
CA ARG A 68 -42.79 -17.95 10.07
C ARG A 68 -44.16 -18.27 9.51
N ASN A 69 -44.57 -17.58 8.45
CA ASN A 69 -45.86 -17.80 7.80
C ASN A 69 -45.93 -19.20 7.20
N ILE A 70 -44.85 -19.64 6.55
CA ILE A 70 -44.71 -20.99 6.00
C ILE A 70 -44.80 -22.04 7.12
N GLN A 71 -44.06 -21.85 8.22
CA GLN A 71 -44.08 -22.78 9.34
C GLN A 71 -45.47 -22.86 9.99
N THR A 72 -46.19 -21.73 10.06
CA THR A 72 -47.55 -21.67 10.58
C THR A 72 -48.52 -22.40 9.65
N ALA A 73 -48.40 -22.22 8.33
CA ALA A 73 -49.20 -22.97 7.36
C ALA A 73 -49.00 -24.49 7.49
N LEU A 74 -47.75 -24.94 7.66
CA LEU A 74 -47.44 -26.35 7.92
C LEU A 74 -48.04 -26.85 9.23
N GLU A 75 -47.94 -26.07 10.31
CA GLU A 75 -48.51 -26.41 11.61
C GLU A 75 -50.03 -26.57 11.51
N LEU A 76 -50.72 -25.58 10.91
CA LEU A 76 -52.16 -25.63 10.69
C LEU A 76 -52.59 -26.81 9.84
N LYS A 77 -51.84 -27.15 8.78
CA LYS A 77 -52.14 -28.31 7.93
C LYS A 77 -52.06 -29.64 8.69
N SER A 78 -51.23 -29.71 9.72
CA SER A 78 -51.02 -30.92 10.52
C SER A 78 -51.98 -31.09 11.70
N VAL A 79 -52.73 -30.04 12.06
CA VAL A 79 -53.56 -29.98 13.26
C VAL A 79 -55.05 -30.16 12.88
N PRO A 80 -55.84 -30.93 13.66
CA PRO A 80 -57.29 -31.07 13.42
C PRO A 80 -58.03 -29.72 13.42
N ASP A 81 -59.10 -29.60 12.62
CA ASP A 81 -59.80 -28.33 12.40
C ASP A 81 -60.26 -27.65 13.69
N ASN A 82 -60.72 -28.43 14.68
CA ASN A 82 -61.17 -27.92 15.97
C ASN A 82 -60.05 -27.37 16.87
N GLN A 83 -58.78 -27.57 16.51
CA GLN A 83 -57.61 -27.07 17.24
C GLN A 83 -56.91 -25.90 16.54
N LYS A 84 -57.24 -25.62 15.27
CA LYS A 84 -56.59 -24.56 14.47
C LYS A 84 -56.74 -23.17 15.08
N SER A 85 -57.90 -22.86 15.67
CA SER A 85 -58.15 -21.56 16.32
C SER A 85 -57.23 -21.34 17.53
N ALA A 86 -57.04 -22.37 18.36
CA ALA A 86 -56.14 -22.30 19.51
C ALA A 86 -54.67 -22.07 19.08
N VAL A 87 -54.22 -22.75 18.01
CA VAL A 87 -52.89 -22.54 17.44
C VAL A 87 -52.73 -21.09 16.97
N MET A 88 -53.70 -20.56 16.23
CA MET A 88 -53.62 -19.18 15.73
C MET A 88 -53.68 -18.13 16.83
N THR A 89 -54.55 -18.28 17.83
CA THR A 89 -54.61 -17.38 18.98
C THR A 89 -53.28 -17.33 19.73
N ARG A 90 -52.64 -18.49 19.95
CA ARG A 90 -51.30 -18.55 20.55
C ARG A 90 -50.28 -17.79 19.70
N LYS A 91 -50.24 -18.03 18.38
CA LYS A 91 -49.31 -17.34 17.48
C LYS A 91 -49.50 -15.82 17.48
N ILE A 92 -50.75 -15.36 17.43
CA ILE A 92 -51.09 -13.93 17.49
C ILE A 92 -50.56 -13.32 18.79
N SER A 93 -50.83 -13.94 19.93
CA SER A 93 -50.35 -13.46 21.23
C SER A 93 -48.81 -13.42 21.32
N GLU A 94 -48.12 -14.46 20.84
CA GLU A 94 -46.65 -14.50 20.78
C GLU A 94 -46.08 -13.40 19.87
N GLY A 95 -46.73 -13.13 18.74
CA GLY A 95 -46.32 -12.10 17.79
C GLY A 95 -46.53 -10.68 18.31
N GLU A 96 -47.69 -10.41 18.93
CA GLU A 96 -48.01 -9.12 19.55
C GLU A 96 -47.08 -8.83 20.74
N ALA A 97 -46.78 -9.84 21.58
CA ALA A 97 -45.81 -9.69 22.66
C ALA A 97 -44.39 -9.34 22.16
N ALA A 98 -44.08 -9.74 20.93
CA ALA A 98 -42.82 -9.41 20.25
C ALA A 98 -42.88 -8.10 19.43
N GLY A 99 -43.99 -7.34 19.50
CA GLY A 99 -44.17 -6.08 18.78
C GLY A 99 -44.31 -6.23 17.26
N ARG A 100 -44.76 -7.39 16.77
CA ARG A 100 -44.87 -7.68 15.32
C ARG A 100 -46.26 -7.36 14.80
N ASP A 101 -46.36 -7.02 13.52
CA ASP A 101 -47.66 -6.96 12.84
C ASP A 101 -48.22 -8.38 12.66
N MET A 102 -49.44 -8.58 13.16
CA MET A 102 -50.16 -9.85 13.13
C MET A 102 -51.43 -9.78 12.27
N SER A 103 -51.55 -8.77 11.40
CA SER A 103 -52.70 -8.56 10.50
C SER A 103 -53.08 -9.82 9.69
N GLN A 104 -52.12 -10.48 9.05
CA GLN A 104 -52.34 -11.72 8.29
C GLN A 104 -52.79 -12.90 9.16
N SER A 105 -52.21 -13.04 10.35
CA SER A 105 -52.60 -14.09 11.30
C SER A 105 -54.01 -13.87 11.85
N LYS A 106 -54.41 -12.61 12.07
CA LYS A 106 -55.77 -12.25 12.48
C LYS A 106 -56.79 -12.58 11.39
N GLN A 107 -56.49 -12.27 10.12
CA GLN A 107 -57.33 -12.68 8.98
C GLN A 107 -57.47 -14.21 8.88
N ALA A 108 -56.37 -14.95 9.06
CA ALA A 108 -56.43 -16.41 9.10
C ALA A 108 -57.29 -16.94 10.26
N LEU A 109 -57.23 -16.31 11.44
CA LEU A 109 -58.11 -16.64 12.56
C LEU A 109 -59.59 -16.34 12.27
N GLU A 110 -59.88 -15.24 11.58
CA GLU A 110 -61.24 -14.91 11.12
C GLU A 110 -61.80 -15.99 10.17
N LEU A 111 -61.00 -16.46 9.21
CA LEU A 111 -61.39 -17.56 8.31
C LEU A 111 -61.67 -18.85 9.09
N ILE A 112 -60.86 -19.17 10.10
CA ILE A 112 -61.07 -20.33 10.98
C ILE A 112 -62.38 -20.20 11.75
N ASN A 113 -62.64 -19.04 12.37
CA ASN A 113 -63.85 -18.80 13.15
C ASN A 113 -65.12 -18.79 12.28
N ALA A 114 -64.99 -18.41 11.00
CA ALA A 114 -66.06 -18.48 10.01
C ALA A 114 -66.26 -19.89 9.41
N GLY A 115 -65.44 -20.89 9.80
CA GLY A 115 -65.51 -22.25 9.26
C GLY A 115 -65.01 -22.38 7.81
N ARG A 116 -64.33 -21.36 7.27
CA ARG A 116 -63.83 -21.31 5.88
C ARG A 116 -62.46 -21.99 5.75
N PHE A 117 -62.39 -23.27 6.15
CA PHE A 117 -61.13 -24.02 6.20
C PHE A 117 -60.51 -24.29 4.83
N GLU A 118 -61.33 -24.39 3.78
CA GLU A 118 -60.85 -24.63 2.42
C GLU A 118 -60.01 -23.44 1.89
N GLU A 119 -60.48 -22.21 2.13
CA GLU A 119 -59.74 -21.00 1.74
C GLU A 119 -58.43 -20.86 2.53
N LEU A 120 -58.46 -21.19 3.82
CA LEU A 120 -57.27 -21.25 4.65
C LEU A 120 -56.27 -22.30 4.12
N ALA A 121 -56.75 -23.46 3.68
CA ALA A 121 -55.90 -24.52 3.13
C ALA A 121 -55.27 -24.10 1.80
N GLN A 122 -56.03 -23.48 0.89
CA GLN A 122 -55.52 -22.97 -0.38
C GLN A 122 -54.44 -21.90 -0.18
N GLY A 123 -54.66 -20.94 0.72
CA GLY A 123 -53.66 -19.94 1.06
C GLY A 123 -52.40 -20.55 1.71
N GLY A 124 -52.59 -21.57 2.57
CA GLY A 124 -51.50 -22.32 3.19
C GLY A 124 -50.64 -23.08 2.18
N ASP A 125 -51.26 -23.75 1.20
CA ASP A 125 -50.54 -24.50 0.17
C ASP A 125 -49.72 -23.58 -0.75
N GLN A 126 -50.23 -22.40 -1.10
CA GLN A 126 -49.47 -21.39 -1.84
C GLN A 126 -48.21 -20.93 -1.07
N LEU A 127 -48.33 -20.70 0.24
CA LEU A 127 -47.18 -20.35 1.08
C LEU A 127 -46.16 -21.48 1.13
N ILE A 128 -46.59 -22.73 1.23
CA ILE A 128 -45.70 -23.90 1.23
C ILE A 128 -44.95 -24.01 -0.10
N GLU A 129 -45.63 -23.85 -1.24
CA GLU A 129 -44.98 -23.86 -2.57
C GLU A 129 -43.92 -22.75 -2.68
N ILE A 130 -44.25 -21.54 -2.23
CA ILE A 130 -43.29 -20.42 -2.16
C ILE A 130 -42.09 -20.84 -1.29
N GLY A 131 -42.33 -21.47 -0.13
CA GLY A 131 -41.29 -21.97 0.76
C GLY A 131 -40.37 -23.01 0.12
N GLU A 132 -40.90 -23.92 -0.68
CA GLU A 132 -40.12 -24.90 -1.44
C GLU A 132 -39.31 -24.21 -2.55
N ARG A 133 -39.92 -23.28 -3.29
CA ARG A 133 -39.26 -22.53 -4.37
C ARG A 133 -38.07 -21.70 -3.88
N PHE A 134 -38.18 -21.10 -2.68
CA PHE A 134 -37.12 -20.31 -2.07
C PHE A 134 -36.16 -21.12 -1.18
N ASN A 135 -36.23 -22.47 -1.20
CA ASN A 135 -35.43 -23.36 -0.35
C ASN A 135 -35.55 -23.06 1.16
N ILE A 136 -36.69 -22.50 1.59
CA ILE A 136 -37.02 -22.31 3.02
C ILE A 136 -37.42 -23.64 3.63
N LEU A 137 -38.18 -24.46 2.90
CA LEU A 137 -38.54 -25.82 3.31
C LEU A 137 -37.71 -26.84 2.53
N LYS A 138 -37.18 -27.83 3.24
CA LYS A 138 -36.72 -29.07 2.60
C LYS A 138 -37.96 -29.86 2.18
N PRO A 139 -38.08 -30.30 0.91
CA PRO A 139 -39.28 -30.96 0.40
C PRO A 139 -39.66 -32.15 1.28
N LYS A 140 -40.86 -32.09 1.87
CA LYS A 140 -41.31 -33.01 2.90
C LYS A 140 -42.12 -34.14 2.26
N GLY A 141 -41.41 -35.13 1.71
CA GLY A 141 -42.07 -36.34 1.21
C GLY A 141 -41.22 -37.10 0.21
N GLY A 142 -41.11 -38.41 0.41
CA GLY A 142 -40.37 -39.37 -0.43
C GLY A 142 -40.90 -39.55 -1.86
N SER A 143 -41.36 -38.48 -2.52
CA SER A 143 -41.10 -38.38 -3.94
C SER A 143 -39.59 -38.43 -4.08
N GLN A 144 -39.10 -39.45 -4.78
CA GLN A 144 -37.69 -39.60 -5.09
C GLN A 144 -37.11 -38.21 -5.34
N SER A 145 -36.03 -37.88 -4.64
CA SER A 145 -35.31 -36.63 -4.89
C SER A 145 -35.08 -36.49 -6.39
N ALA A 146 -34.88 -35.28 -6.91
CA ALA A 146 -34.53 -35.12 -8.33
C ALA A 146 -33.41 -36.11 -8.74
N GLU A 147 -32.50 -36.40 -7.82
CA GLU A 147 -31.47 -37.44 -7.91
C GLU A 147 -32.00 -38.90 -7.93
N GLY A 148 -33.02 -39.23 -7.14
CA GLY A 148 -33.67 -40.55 -7.20
C GLY A 148 -34.44 -40.77 -8.51
N LYS A 149 -35.12 -39.74 -9.02
CA LYS A 149 -35.82 -39.80 -10.32
C LYS A 149 -34.82 -39.92 -11.47
N SER A 150 -33.73 -39.16 -11.43
CA SER A 150 -32.68 -39.26 -12.45
C SER A 150 -31.98 -40.63 -12.42
N PHE A 151 -31.75 -41.18 -11.22
CA PHE A 151 -31.16 -42.50 -11.06
C PHE A 151 -32.06 -43.62 -11.63
N GLU A 152 -33.36 -43.62 -11.32
CA GLU A 152 -34.29 -44.62 -11.88
C GLU A 152 -34.43 -44.50 -13.40
N ASN A 153 -34.38 -43.29 -13.95
CA ASN A 153 -34.35 -43.07 -15.40
C ASN A 153 -33.07 -43.64 -16.04
N LEU A 154 -31.90 -43.49 -15.40
CA LEU A 154 -30.63 -44.02 -15.91
C LEU A 154 -30.61 -45.55 -15.98
N ILE A 155 -31.26 -46.22 -15.02
CA ILE A 155 -31.32 -47.69 -14.99
C ILE A 155 -32.58 -48.25 -15.69
N ALA A 156 -33.43 -47.41 -16.29
CA ALA A 156 -34.73 -47.82 -16.82
C ALA A 156 -34.64 -48.96 -17.86
N ASN A 157 -33.57 -48.97 -18.66
CA ASN A 157 -33.34 -49.95 -19.72
C ASN A 157 -32.45 -51.13 -19.29
N PHE A 158 -32.06 -51.20 -18.02
CA PHE A 158 -31.21 -52.30 -17.53
C PHE A 158 -32.04 -53.56 -17.31
N SER A 159 -31.37 -54.72 -17.36
CA SER A 159 -31.98 -55.99 -16.95
C SER A 159 -32.46 -55.93 -15.49
N ALA A 160 -33.43 -56.77 -15.10
CA ALA A 160 -33.92 -56.80 -13.72
C ALA A 160 -32.80 -57.10 -12.70
N ALA A 161 -31.82 -57.94 -13.11
CA ALA A 161 -30.63 -58.25 -12.32
C ALA A 161 -29.74 -57.01 -12.14
N ASP A 162 -29.48 -56.27 -13.23
CA ASP A 162 -28.63 -55.06 -13.19
C ASP A 162 -29.29 -53.89 -12.47
N LYS A 163 -30.61 -53.73 -12.58
CA LYS A 163 -31.38 -52.75 -11.77
C LYS A 163 -31.22 -53.03 -10.28
N THR A 164 -31.29 -54.30 -9.88
CA THR A 164 -31.12 -54.72 -8.48
C THR A 164 -29.70 -54.43 -8.01
N LYS A 165 -28.69 -54.79 -8.81
CA LYS A 165 -27.27 -54.50 -8.52
C LYS A 165 -27.00 -53.00 -8.41
N ALA A 166 -27.49 -52.20 -9.36
CA ALA A 166 -27.35 -50.74 -9.33
C ALA A 166 -28.01 -50.11 -8.09
N ARG A 167 -29.20 -50.59 -7.69
CA ARG A 167 -29.88 -50.13 -6.46
C ARG A 167 -29.10 -50.51 -5.20
N ARG A 168 -28.56 -51.73 -5.13
CA ARG A 168 -27.69 -52.17 -4.03
C ARG A 168 -26.42 -51.33 -3.93
N VAL A 169 -25.81 -50.98 -5.08
CA VAL A 169 -24.67 -50.06 -5.17
C VAL A 169 -25.05 -48.62 -4.73
N LYS A 170 -26.20 -48.10 -5.15
CA LYS A 170 -26.69 -46.77 -4.75
C LYS A 170 -26.98 -46.70 -3.25
N ALA A 171 -27.52 -47.79 -2.69
CA ALA A 171 -27.77 -47.95 -1.26
C ALA A 171 -26.51 -48.23 -0.43
N GLY A 172 -25.35 -48.46 -1.07
CA GLY A 172 -24.10 -48.81 -0.38
C GLY A 172 -24.07 -50.22 0.20
N LEU A 173 -24.97 -51.10 -0.23
CA LEU A 173 -25.02 -52.51 0.18
C LEU A 173 -24.02 -53.37 -0.60
N ASP A 174 -23.77 -53.01 -1.86
CA ASP A 174 -22.69 -53.58 -2.65
C ASP A 174 -21.60 -52.50 -2.85
N PRO A 175 -20.31 -52.88 -2.90
CA PRO A 175 -19.23 -51.94 -3.18
C PRO A 175 -19.53 -51.19 -4.47
N ARG A 176 -19.43 -49.86 -4.44
CA ARG A 176 -19.53 -49.09 -5.68
C ARG A 176 -18.41 -49.57 -6.60
N MET A 177 -18.74 -49.79 -7.88
CA MET A 177 -17.78 -50.24 -8.90
C MET A 177 -16.63 -49.25 -9.14
N VAL A 178 -16.70 -48.06 -8.51
CA VAL A 178 -15.51 -47.33 -8.09
C VAL A 178 -14.89 -48.05 -6.89
N GLY A 179 -14.35 -49.24 -7.12
CA GLY A 179 -13.31 -49.75 -6.22
C GLY A 179 -12.28 -48.64 -6.07
N SER A 180 -11.68 -48.49 -4.88
CA SER A 180 -10.56 -47.54 -4.75
C SER A 180 -9.60 -47.80 -5.90
N ALA A 181 -8.99 -46.75 -6.49
CA ALA A 181 -8.10 -46.94 -7.63
C ALA A 181 -7.13 -48.11 -7.38
N ILE A 182 -6.64 -48.23 -6.15
CA ILE A 182 -5.84 -49.35 -5.64
C ILE A 182 -6.47 -50.73 -5.92
N GLN A 183 -7.75 -50.93 -5.63
CA GLN A 183 -8.43 -52.21 -5.86
C GLN A 183 -8.52 -52.55 -7.35
N THR A 184 -8.85 -51.58 -8.21
CA THR A 184 -8.87 -51.79 -9.67
C THR A 184 -7.47 -52.07 -10.21
N ILE A 185 -6.46 -51.38 -9.68
CA ILE A 185 -5.04 -51.55 -10.03
C ILE A 185 -4.56 -52.96 -9.68
N THR A 186 -4.91 -53.44 -8.48
CA THR A 186 -4.57 -54.79 -8.03
C THR A 186 -5.33 -55.87 -8.80
N GLU A 187 -6.63 -55.68 -9.06
CA GLU A 187 -7.42 -56.64 -9.83
C GLU A 187 -6.97 -56.75 -11.30
N GLN A 188 -6.42 -55.68 -11.87
CA GLN A 188 -5.93 -55.66 -13.25
C GLN A 188 -4.45 -56.02 -13.39
N GLY A 189 -3.70 -56.14 -12.29
CA GLY A 189 -2.27 -56.46 -12.32
C GLY A 189 -1.40 -55.38 -12.97
N ILE A 190 -1.84 -54.11 -12.90
CA ILE A 190 -1.20 -52.95 -13.54
C ILE A 190 -0.37 -52.10 -12.56
N GLU A 191 0.00 -52.66 -11.40
CA GLU A 191 0.77 -51.95 -10.36
C GLU A 191 2.09 -51.40 -10.91
N THR A 192 2.78 -52.22 -11.70
CA THR A 192 4.10 -51.87 -12.26
C THR A 192 3.98 -50.73 -13.27
N ASP A 193 2.93 -50.74 -14.09
CA ASP A 193 2.69 -49.69 -15.09
C ASP A 193 2.36 -48.36 -14.44
N ILE A 194 1.56 -48.36 -13.36
CA ILE A 194 1.24 -47.14 -12.63
C ILE A 194 2.45 -46.61 -11.86
N ALA A 195 3.24 -47.48 -11.22
CA ALA A 195 4.48 -47.05 -10.58
C ALA A 195 5.44 -46.39 -11.60
N ASN A 196 5.52 -46.94 -12.82
CA ASN A 196 6.31 -46.35 -13.90
C ASN A 196 5.76 -44.99 -14.36
N VAL A 197 4.44 -44.87 -14.51
CA VAL A 197 3.79 -43.59 -14.87
C VAL A 197 4.00 -42.53 -13.78
N GLU A 198 3.84 -42.88 -12.51
CA GLU A 198 4.08 -41.98 -11.38
C GLU A 198 5.53 -41.50 -11.32
N LYS A 199 6.49 -42.41 -11.58
CA LYS A 199 7.91 -42.06 -11.69
C LYS A 199 8.14 -41.04 -12.81
N VAL A 200 7.61 -41.28 -14.01
CA VAL A 200 7.74 -40.37 -15.16
C VAL A 200 7.09 -39.01 -14.87
N ILE A 201 5.91 -38.99 -14.25
CA ILE A 201 5.23 -37.74 -13.85
C ILE A 201 6.09 -36.95 -12.85
N THR A 202 6.69 -37.64 -11.89
CA THR A 202 7.54 -37.02 -10.86
C THR A 202 8.80 -36.43 -11.47
N GLU A 203 9.49 -37.19 -12.34
CA GLU A 203 10.65 -36.71 -13.09
C GLU A 203 10.30 -35.51 -13.98
N ALA A 204 9.17 -35.56 -14.70
CA ALA A 204 8.71 -34.45 -15.54
C ALA A 204 8.38 -33.18 -14.73
N LYS A 205 7.81 -33.32 -13.52
CA LYS A 205 7.55 -32.20 -12.61
C LYS A 205 8.84 -31.54 -12.12
N GLU A 206 9.83 -32.34 -11.73
CA GLU A 206 11.14 -31.81 -11.31
C GLU A 206 11.88 -31.13 -12.48
N ILE A 207 11.86 -31.71 -13.69
CA ILE A 207 12.42 -31.07 -14.89
C ILE A 207 11.70 -29.75 -15.19
N GLY A 208 10.36 -29.71 -15.10
CA GLY A 208 9.58 -28.48 -15.30
C GLY A 208 9.94 -27.39 -14.28
N LYS A 209 10.12 -27.78 -13.02
CA LYS A 209 10.54 -26.88 -11.93
C LYS A 209 11.96 -26.34 -12.16
N LEU A 210 12.92 -27.21 -12.49
CA LEU A 210 14.30 -26.82 -12.79
C LEU A 210 14.38 -25.93 -14.04
N THR A 211 13.60 -26.23 -15.07
CA THR A 211 13.53 -25.41 -16.29
C THR A 211 12.94 -24.04 -15.99
N ALA A 212 11.87 -23.96 -15.19
CA ALA A 212 11.29 -22.69 -14.77
C ALA A 212 12.28 -21.88 -13.91
N GLN A 213 12.97 -22.53 -12.97
CA GLN A 213 14.03 -21.89 -12.18
C GLN A 213 15.18 -21.39 -13.05
N HIS A 214 15.64 -22.18 -14.02
CA HIS A 214 16.71 -21.79 -14.94
C HIS A 214 16.31 -20.58 -15.80
N LYS A 215 15.04 -20.49 -16.23
CA LYS A 215 14.53 -19.34 -16.99
C LYS A 215 14.34 -18.09 -16.13
N LEU A 216 13.93 -18.26 -14.87
CA LEU A 216 13.66 -17.14 -13.97
C LEU A 216 14.92 -16.59 -13.30
N LYS A 217 15.91 -17.44 -13.01
CA LYS A 217 17.15 -17.06 -12.35
C LYS A 217 17.85 -15.86 -13.01
N PRO A 218 18.11 -15.82 -14.33
CA PRO A 218 18.78 -14.66 -14.93
C PRO A 218 17.94 -13.38 -14.85
N VAL A 219 16.60 -13.48 -14.90
CA VAL A 219 15.70 -12.33 -14.76
C VAL A 219 15.72 -11.79 -13.33
N VAL A 220 15.70 -12.68 -12.34
CA VAL A 220 15.78 -12.33 -10.92
C VAL A 220 17.15 -11.74 -10.60
N ASP A 221 18.24 -12.36 -11.06
CA ASP A 221 19.60 -11.88 -10.84
C ASP A 221 19.79 -10.49 -11.48
N ALA A 222 19.31 -10.26 -12.70
CA ALA A 222 19.34 -8.95 -13.35
C ALA A 222 18.53 -7.89 -12.58
N ALA A 223 17.35 -8.24 -12.08
CA ALA A 223 16.52 -7.33 -11.28
C ALA A 223 17.19 -6.98 -9.94
N VAL A 224 17.83 -7.96 -9.28
CA VAL A 224 18.58 -7.75 -8.04
C VAL A 224 19.79 -6.84 -8.29
N ILE A 225 20.56 -7.08 -9.35
CA ILE A 225 21.70 -6.23 -9.72
C ILE A 225 21.25 -4.78 -9.96
N ALA A 226 20.15 -4.58 -10.70
CA ALA A 226 19.61 -3.26 -10.96
C ALA A 226 19.14 -2.56 -9.67
N ALA A 227 18.42 -3.27 -8.80
CA ALA A 227 17.95 -2.73 -7.53
C ALA A 227 19.09 -2.36 -6.57
N VAL A 228 20.12 -3.21 -6.47
CA VAL A 228 21.32 -2.94 -5.66
C VAL A 228 22.09 -1.75 -6.22
N GLY A 229 22.21 -1.63 -7.55
CA GLY A 229 22.84 -0.49 -8.22
C GLY A 229 22.12 0.83 -7.92
N GLN A 230 20.80 0.86 -8.03
CA GLN A 230 19.98 2.03 -7.70
C GLN A 230 20.10 2.42 -6.22
N ALA A 231 20.01 1.44 -5.32
CA ALA A 231 20.14 1.70 -3.88
C ALA A 231 21.53 2.26 -3.52
N LYS A 232 22.61 1.74 -4.11
CA LYS A 232 23.96 2.29 -3.91
C LYS A 232 24.08 3.72 -4.42
N ALA A 233 23.51 4.03 -5.59
CA ALA A 233 23.51 5.38 -6.15
C ALA A 233 22.74 6.38 -5.26
N GLU A 234 21.60 5.98 -4.71
CA GLU A 234 20.81 6.82 -3.81
C GLU A 234 21.52 7.05 -2.47
N VAL A 235 22.13 6.01 -1.89
CA VAL A 235 22.93 6.14 -0.66
C VAL A 235 24.15 7.05 -0.88
N ALA A 236 24.81 6.95 -2.03
CA ALA A 236 25.92 7.85 -2.38
C ALA A 236 25.45 9.31 -2.44
N LYS A 237 24.34 9.57 -3.15
CA LYS A 237 23.73 10.90 -3.25
C LYS A 237 23.32 11.46 -1.88
N LEU A 238 22.69 10.65 -1.03
CA LEU A 238 22.31 11.05 0.33
C LEU A 238 23.54 11.30 1.21
N GLY A 239 24.63 10.54 1.01
CA GLY A 239 25.91 10.75 1.68
C GLY A 239 26.52 12.10 1.32
N GLU A 240 26.52 12.45 0.04
CA GLU A 240 26.98 13.75 -0.48
C GLU A 240 26.14 14.91 0.08
N GLU A 241 24.80 14.80 0.04
CA GLU A 241 23.91 15.83 0.59
C GLU A 241 24.14 16.06 2.09
N ARG A 242 24.29 14.98 2.88
CA ARG A 242 24.59 15.07 4.32
C ARG A 242 25.96 15.69 4.58
N SER A 243 26.96 15.37 3.76
CA SER A 243 28.29 15.96 3.84
C SER A 243 28.25 17.46 3.56
N SER A 244 27.53 17.89 2.53
CA SER A 244 27.37 19.30 2.17
C SER A 244 26.63 20.10 3.25
N VAL A 245 25.57 19.53 3.84
CA VAL A 245 24.84 20.18 4.95
C VAL A 245 25.72 20.34 6.19
N LYS A 246 26.46 19.31 6.58
CA LYS A 246 27.39 19.38 7.72
C LYS A 246 28.48 20.44 7.47
N THR A 247 29.03 20.46 6.26
CA THR A 247 30.06 21.42 5.84
C THR A 247 29.53 22.85 5.89
N LEU A 248 28.32 23.08 5.38
CA LEU A 248 27.65 24.39 5.43
C LEU A 248 27.40 24.85 6.87
N ALA A 249 27.02 23.94 7.78
CA ALA A 249 26.80 24.26 9.18
C ALA A 249 28.10 24.68 9.89
N ILE A 250 29.21 23.97 9.67
CA ILE A 250 30.52 24.34 10.20
C ILE A 250 30.95 25.69 9.65
N TYR A 251 30.78 25.91 8.35
CA TYR A 251 31.08 27.18 7.69
C TYR A 251 30.28 28.35 8.31
N ASN A 252 28.96 28.22 8.43
CA ASN A 252 28.10 29.27 9.00
C ASN A 252 28.51 29.64 10.43
N ASN A 253 28.83 28.64 11.26
CA ASN A 253 29.29 28.87 12.64
C ASN A 253 30.62 29.62 12.67
N SER A 254 31.58 29.19 11.85
CA SER A 254 32.88 29.85 11.74
C SER A 254 32.77 31.27 11.22
N MET A 255 31.93 31.52 10.21
CA MET A 255 31.71 32.87 9.67
C MET A 255 31.01 33.80 10.68
N SER A 256 30.05 33.27 11.45
CA SER A 256 29.46 33.99 12.58
C SER A 256 30.53 34.37 13.61
N ASN A 257 31.42 33.44 13.96
CA ASN A 257 32.50 33.70 14.92
C ASN A 257 33.53 34.71 14.39
N LEU A 258 33.90 34.62 13.11
CA LEU A 258 34.75 35.60 12.44
C LEU A 258 34.13 36.99 12.48
N THR A 259 32.85 37.10 12.11
CA THR A 259 32.13 38.38 12.11
C THR A 259 32.11 39.00 13.50
N LYS A 260 31.74 38.21 14.53
CA LYS A 260 31.76 38.66 15.93
C LYS A 260 33.15 39.09 16.41
N ALA A 261 34.20 38.35 16.04
CA ALA A 261 35.57 38.70 16.41
C ALA A 261 36.01 40.02 15.77
N LEU A 262 35.65 40.25 14.52
CA LEU A 262 35.97 41.47 13.77
C LEU A 262 35.14 42.68 14.22
N ASP A 263 33.88 42.49 14.61
CA ASP A 263 33.01 43.57 15.11
C ASP A 263 33.45 44.08 16.49
N ASN A 264 33.99 43.20 17.34
CA ASN A 264 34.51 43.56 18.66
C ASN A 264 35.95 44.13 18.63
N THR A 265 36.54 44.26 17.44
CA THR A 265 37.92 44.69 17.25
C THR A 265 37.94 46.04 16.53
N ILE A 266 38.81 46.96 16.97
CA ILE A 266 39.07 48.18 16.21
C ILE A 266 39.83 47.78 14.94
N THR A 267 39.26 48.09 13.79
CA THR A 267 39.76 47.73 12.45
C THR A 267 39.98 48.96 11.60
N GLY A 268 40.82 48.84 10.58
CA GLY A 268 40.98 49.81 9.51
C GLY A 268 42.40 49.79 8.92
N PRO A 269 42.63 50.48 7.79
CA PRO A 269 43.87 50.36 7.03
C PRO A 269 45.14 50.64 7.86
N PHE A 270 45.06 51.58 8.79
CA PHE A 270 46.17 51.92 9.67
C PHE A 270 46.27 51.02 10.91
N ILE A 271 45.14 50.51 11.42
CA ILE A 271 45.11 49.67 12.62
C ILE A 271 45.61 48.26 12.32
N GLY A 272 45.34 47.74 11.12
CA GLY A 272 45.83 46.42 10.70
C GLY A 272 47.36 46.35 10.49
N LEU A 273 48.05 47.50 10.38
CA LEU A 273 49.51 47.57 10.36
C LEU A 273 50.14 47.43 11.76
N THR A 274 49.33 47.59 12.82
CA THR A 274 49.80 47.45 14.19
C THR A 274 49.67 45.99 14.65
N PRO A 275 50.68 45.44 15.37
CA PRO A 275 50.58 44.11 15.95
C PRO A 275 49.31 43.93 16.80
N ALA A 276 48.85 42.68 16.95
CA ALA A 276 47.70 42.31 17.77
C ALA A 276 48.00 42.44 19.28
N LEU A 277 48.10 43.68 19.77
CA LEU A 277 48.45 43.94 21.17
C LEU A 277 47.27 43.80 22.13
N THR A 278 46.03 43.75 21.64
CA THR A 278 44.82 43.59 22.45
C THR A 278 44.22 42.19 22.29
N ASP A 279 43.53 41.70 23.32
CA ASP A 279 42.88 40.38 23.30
C ASP A 279 41.91 40.24 22.13
N ASN A 280 41.07 41.25 21.87
CA ASN A 280 40.13 41.22 20.75
C ASN A 280 40.85 41.15 19.39
N ALA A 281 41.96 41.87 19.24
CA ALA A 281 42.78 41.82 18.03
C ALA A 281 43.41 40.43 17.82
N GLN A 282 43.87 39.77 18.89
CA GLN A 282 44.39 38.41 18.83
C GLN A 282 43.30 37.38 18.52
N ILE A 283 42.11 37.54 19.10
CA ILE A 283 40.93 36.71 18.81
C ILE A 283 40.54 36.86 17.34
N ALA A 284 40.54 38.08 16.80
CA ALA A 284 40.26 38.35 15.39
C ALA A 284 41.31 37.69 14.47
N ASP A 285 42.60 37.84 14.76
CA ASP A 285 43.66 37.22 13.94
C ASP A 285 43.62 35.69 14.01
N GLY A 286 43.28 35.12 15.16
CA GLY A 286 43.02 33.68 15.31
C GLY A 286 41.82 33.21 14.49
N ALA A 287 40.71 33.96 14.50
CA ALA A 287 39.53 33.64 13.70
C ALA A 287 39.83 33.73 12.19
N ILE A 288 40.59 34.74 11.75
CA ILE A 288 41.06 34.90 10.36
C ILE A 288 41.89 33.68 9.93
N ALA A 289 42.87 33.28 10.75
CA ALA A 289 43.77 32.17 10.44
C ALA A 289 43.05 30.82 10.29
N MET A 290 41.93 30.62 11.00
CA MET A 290 41.11 29.41 10.89
C MET A 290 40.26 29.35 9.62
N MET A 291 40.00 30.49 8.96
CA MET A 291 39.14 30.51 7.78
C MET A 291 39.79 29.82 6.58
N LEU A 292 41.09 29.99 6.36
CA LEU A 292 41.75 29.41 5.19
C LEU A 292 41.75 27.87 5.22
N PRO A 293 42.13 27.18 6.33
CA PRO A 293 41.97 25.73 6.44
C PRO A 293 40.52 25.27 6.25
N LEU A 294 39.56 25.98 6.84
CA LEU A 294 38.14 25.64 6.73
C LEU A 294 37.65 25.74 5.28
N MET A 295 37.98 26.83 4.58
CA MET A 295 37.62 27.01 3.18
C MET A 295 38.27 25.90 2.34
N LYS A 296 39.53 25.57 2.57
CA LYS A 296 40.18 24.44 1.89
C LYS A 296 39.43 23.13 2.10
N ASP A 297 38.98 22.85 3.33
CA ASP A 297 38.18 21.66 3.62
C ASP A 297 36.81 21.67 2.92
N VAL A 298 36.15 22.83 2.84
CA VAL A 298 34.89 23.01 2.09
C VAL A 298 35.09 22.72 0.61
N PHE A 299 36.12 23.30 -0.02
CA PHE A 299 36.42 23.11 -1.44
C PHE A 299 36.86 21.67 -1.75
N ARG A 300 37.66 21.05 -0.87
CA ARG A 300 38.03 19.63 -1.00
C ARG A 300 36.82 18.71 -0.84
N GLY A 301 35.94 19.02 0.10
CA GLY A 301 34.71 18.26 0.34
C GLY A 301 33.70 18.36 -0.81
N ALA A 302 33.73 19.45 -1.58
CA ALA A 302 32.88 19.67 -2.75
C ALA A 302 33.39 18.96 -4.03
N GLY A 303 34.49 18.21 -3.98
CA GLY A 303 34.97 17.38 -5.09
C GLY A 303 35.75 18.09 -6.19
N GLU A 304 36.10 19.37 -6.04
CA GLU A 304 36.93 20.10 -7.01
C GLU A 304 38.42 19.79 -6.83
N GLY A 305 38.88 18.67 -7.41
CA GLY A 305 40.28 18.42 -7.77
C GLY A 305 41.37 18.82 -6.75
N THR A 306 42.57 19.12 -7.24
CA THR A 306 43.66 19.63 -6.41
C THR A 306 43.51 21.14 -6.25
N PHE A 307 43.17 21.60 -5.04
CA PHE A 307 43.12 23.01 -4.67
C PHE A 307 44.43 23.71 -5.06
N THR A 308 44.39 24.57 -6.08
CA THR A 308 45.61 25.13 -6.67
C THR A 308 46.16 26.28 -5.83
N GLU A 309 47.43 26.63 -6.02
CA GLU A 309 48.03 27.81 -5.39
C GLU A 309 47.31 29.12 -5.79
N GLY A 310 46.77 29.17 -7.02
CA GLY A 310 45.95 30.29 -7.49
C GLY A 310 44.65 30.43 -6.70
N ASP A 311 43.94 29.32 -6.46
CA ASP A 311 42.71 29.32 -5.67
C ASP A 311 42.97 29.69 -4.22
N GLN A 312 44.07 29.17 -3.65
CA GLN A 312 44.49 29.51 -2.29
C GLN A 312 44.75 31.01 -2.16
N LYS A 313 45.45 31.61 -3.13
CA LYS A 313 45.74 33.04 -3.11
C LYS A 313 44.45 33.86 -3.19
N ILE A 314 43.57 33.54 -4.14
CA ILE A 314 42.28 34.24 -4.30
C ILE A 314 41.46 34.16 -3.01
N LEU A 315 41.35 32.98 -2.39
CA LEU A 315 40.59 32.80 -1.15
C LEU A 315 41.24 33.52 0.04
N THR A 316 42.58 33.50 0.12
CA THR A 316 43.31 34.23 1.17
C THR A 316 43.09 35.74 1.04
N ASP A 317 43.14 36.29 -0.17
CA ASP A 317 42.94 37.72 -0.43
C ASP A 317 41.49 38.16 -0.14
N MET A 318 40.53 37.23 -0.24
CA MET A 318 39.13 37.49 0.06
C MET A 318 38.79 37.40 1.54
N ILE A 319 39.58 36.72 2.37
CA ILE A 319 39.31 36.65 3.81
C ILE A 319 39.42 38.07 4.40
N PRO A 320 38.39 38.55 5.13
CA PRO A 320 38.46 39.84 5.80
C PRO A 320 39.62 39.89 6.80
N THR A 321 40.31 41.02 6.84
CA THR A 321 41.43 41.27 7.74
C THR A 321 41.14 42.46 8.65
N ARG A 322 41.95 42.65 9.70
CA ARG A 322 41.88 43.85 10.55
C ARG A 322 42.21 45.15 9.80
N SER A 323 42.86 45.06 8.64
CA SER A 323 43.19 46.21 7.78
C SER A 323 41.99 46.69 6.96
N ASP A 324 40.95 45.87 6.81
CA ASP A 324 39.78 46.24 6.01
C ASP A 324 38.88 47.25 6.74
N SER A 325 38.29 48.18 5.99
CA SER A 325 37.19 49.02 6.51
C SER A 325 35.95 48.17 6.80
N ALA A 326 35.03 48.68 7.62
CA ALA A 326 33.80 47.95 7.95
C ALA A 326 32.99 47.57 6.70
N GLU A 327 32.91 48.48 5.71
CA GLU A 327 32.24 48.21 4.43
C GLU A 327 32.97 47.15 3.60
N ALA A 328 34.30 47.22 3.50
CA ALA A 328 35.09 46.23 2.76
C ALA A 328 34.96 44.84 3.38
N ARG A 329 34.96 44.73 4.72
CA ARG A 329 34.72 43.46 5.42
C ARG A 329 33.35 42.89 5.09
N LYS A 330 32.29 43.69 5.17
CA LYS A 330 30.93 43.25 4.87
C LYS A 330 30.85 42.68 3.45
N SER A 331 31.41 43.40 2.47
CA SER A 331 31.43 42.95 1.07
C SER A 331 32.22 41.66 0.87
N LYS A 332 33.39 41.53 1.50
CA LYS A 332 34.21 40.30 1.45
C LYS A 332 33.48 39.10 2.07
N ILE A 333 32.83 39.27 3.22
CA ILE A 333 32.03 38.23 3.88
C ILE A 333 30.88 37.79 2.98
N MET A 334 30.13 38.73 2.40
CA MET A 334 29.04 38.42 1.48
C MET A 334 29.54 37.64 0.26
N PHE A 335 30.67 38.06 -0.33
CA PHE A 335 31.23 37.37 -1.49
C PHE A 335 31.69 35.95 -1.17
N ILE A 336 32.34 35.74 -0.02
CA ILE A 336 32.73 34.40 0.44
C ILE A 336 31.49 33.53 0.68
N ASP A 337 30.43 34.07 1.28
CA ASP A 337 29.18 33.34 1.53
C ASP A 337 28.51 32.92 0.22
N GLU A 338 28.40 33.83 -0.75
CA GLU A 338 27.86 33.51 -2.07
C GLU A 338 28.71 32.47 -2.79
N LEU A 339 30.04 32.60 -2.76
CA LEU A 339 30.95 31.65 -3.37
C LEU A 339 30.81 30.25 -2.74
N ILE A 340 30.79 30.14 -1.41
CA ILE A 340 30.69 28.85 -0.72
C ILE A 340 29.32 28.23 -0.92
N ARG A 341 28.23 29.02 -0.87
CA ARG A 341 26.88 28.51 -1.16
C ARG A 341 26.76 28.05 -2.60
N ALA A 342 27.27 28.83 -3.55
CA ALA A 342 27.33 28.42 -4.95
C ALA A 342 28.09 27.10 -5.07
N ARG A 343 29.28 26.98 -4.46
CA ARG A 343 30.08 25.76 -4.52
C ARG A 343 29.40 24.54 -3.90
N LEU A 344 28.74 24.69 -2.76
CA LEU A 344 28.04 23.57 -2.10
C LEU A 344 26.72 23.20 -2.79
N THR A 345 26.17 24.05 -3.65
CA THR A 345 24.91 23.80 -4.40
C THR A 345 25.13 23.41 -5.85
N THR A 346 26.18 23.92 -6.50
CA THR A 346 26.55 23.63 -7.88
C THR A 346 27.67 22.61 -7.98
N ALA A 347 28.13 22.03 -6.87
CA ALA A 347 29.03 20.88 -6.91
C ALA A 347 28.38 19.87 -7.86
N PRO A 348 28.96 19.62 -9.05
CA PRO A 348 28.42 18.59 -9.92
C PRO A 348 28.36 17.34 -9.05
N VAL A 349 27.20 16.67 -9.01
CA VAL A 349 27.12 15.29 -8.51
C VAL A 349 28.26 14.61 -9.23
N ALA A 350 29.36 14.34 -8.52
CA ALA A 350 30.60 13.91 -9.14
C ALA A 350 30.16 12.75 -10.01
N GLU A 351 30.24 12.91 -11.35
CA GLU A 351 29.72 11.92 -12.29
C GLU A 351 30.26 10.61 -11.77
N ALA A 352 29.39 9.80 -11.17
CA ALA A 352 29.81 8.74 -10.29
C ALA A 352 30.79 7.95 -11.13
N GLN A 353 32.09 8.00 -10.78
CA GLN A 353 33.14 7.38 -11.58
C GLN A 353 32.57 6.01 -11.94
N PRO A 354 32.29 5.76 -13.23
CA PRO A 354 31.33 4.75 -13.64
C PRO A 354 31.71 3.48 -12.93
N SER A 355 30.88 3.11 -11.95
CA SER A 355 30.99 1.98 -11.01
C SER A 355 32.38 1.36 -10.97
N GLY A 356 33.10 1.47 -9.85
CA GLY A 356 34.43 0.88 -9.58
C GLY A 356 34.56 -0.65 -9.78
N LEU A 357 34.15 -1.11 -10.94
CA LEU A 357 34.53 -2.29 -11.65
C LEU A 357 35.81 -1.87 -12.36
N SER A 358 36.91 -2.50 -11.99
CA SER A 358 38.16 -2.41 -12.73
C SER A 358 37.91 -2.67 -14.23
N GLU A 359 38.79 -2.17 -15.12
CA GLU A 359 38.71 -2.49 -16.55
C GLU A 359 38.58 -4.02 -16.79
N ALA A 360 39.17 -4.82 -15.91
CA ALA A 360 39.05 -6.27 -15.92
C ALA A 360 37.61 -6.75 -15.67
N GLU A 361 36.93 -6.21 -14.65
CA GLU A 361 35.55 -6.59 -14.33
C GLU A 361 34.56 -6.08 -15.39
N GLN A 362 34.84 -4.94 -16.03
CA GLN A 362 34.03 -4.46 -17.16
C GLN A 362 34.22 -5.34 -18.40
N ALA A 363 35.44 -5.81 -18.67
CA ALA A 363 35.72 -6.75 -19.76
C ALA A 363 35.04 -8.11 -19.51
N GLU A 364 35.05 -8.60 -18.27
CA GLU A 364 34.39 -9.84 -17.87
C GLU A 364 32.87 -9.74 -18.01
N LEU A 365 32.26 -8.60 -17.64
CA LEU A 365 30.83 -8.35 -17.84
C LEU A 365 30.44 -8.24 -19.33
N GLN A 366 31.32 -7.70 -20.17
CA GLN A 366 31.11 -7.69 -21.63
C GLN A 366 31.22 -9.08 -22.23
N GLN A 367 32.17 -9.91 -21.78
CA GLN A 367 32.25 -11.32 -22.18
C GLN A 367 31.01 -12.11 -21.77
N LEU A 368 30.56 -11.97 -20.52
CA LEU A 368 29.33 -12.61 -20.04
C LEU A 368 28.10 -12.16 -20.86
N ARG A 369 28.00 -10.88 -21.22
CA ARG A 369 26.92 -10.41 -22.11
C ARG A 369 27.01 -10.99 -23.52
N ALA A 370 28.21 -11.15 -24.07
CA ALA A 370 28.40 -11.77 -25.38
C ALA A 370 28.05 -13.27 -25.35
N GLU A 371 28.37 -13.96 -24.26
CA GLU A 371 28.12 -15.39 -24.09
C GLU A 371 26.64 -15.70 -23.82
N PHE A 372 25.94 -14.84 -23.09
CA PHE A 372 24.52 -15.04 -22.72
C PHE A 372 23.51 -14.28 -23.60
N GLY A 373 23.93 -13.25 -24.35
CA GLY A 373 23.07 -12.43 -25.21
C GLY A 373 23.07 -12.81 -26.69
N GLY A 374 23.91 -13.77 -27.10
CA GLY A 374 23.98 -14.28 -28.47
C GLY A 374 23.19 -15.59 -28.64
N GLN A 375 21.86 -15.52 -28.59
CA GLN A 375 20.97 -16.56 -29.13
C GLN A 375 19.75 -15.94 -29.81
#